data_AF-A0A2A9NUC7-F1
#
_entry.id   AF-A0A2A9NUC7-F1
#
_cell.length_a   1.000
_cell.length_b   1.000
_cell.length_c   1.000
_cell.angle_alpha   90.00
_cell.angle_beta   90.00
_cell.angle_gamma   90.00
#
_symmetry.space_group_name_H-M   'P 1'
#
loop_
_entity.id
_entity.type
_entity.pdbx_description
1 polymer ?
#
loop_
_entity_poly.entity_id
_entity_poly.type
_entity_poly.pdbx_seq_one_letter_code
_entity_poly.pdbx_strand_id
1 'polypeptide(L)' 'CTDVIKKPKLDQHYSRCHGNFDCIDCSKSFNSPAEWKGHTSCISEAEKYQKSLYKGPK' A
#
# COMPACT_ATOMS: atom_id res chain seq x y z
N CYS A 1 -4.06 7.60 -12.16
CA CYS A 1 -5.49 7.24 -12.18
C CYS A 1 -6.05 7.31 -10.77
N THR A 2 -7.23 7.89 -10.57
CA THR A 2 -7.94 7.95 -9.26
C THR A 2 -8.92 6.79 -9.12
N ASP A 3 -8.54 5.62 -9.63
CA ASP A 3 -9.38 4.43 -9.66
C ASP A 3 -9.11 3.53 -8.44
N VAL A 4 -10.18 2.98 -7.87
CA VAL A 4 -10.09 1.96 -6.82
C VAL A 4 -10.15 0.58 -7.48
N ILE A 5 -9.03 -0.12 -7.48
CA ILE A 5 -8.86 -1.36 -8.24
C ILE A 5 -8.62 -2.51 -7.29
N LYS A 6 -9.32 -3.63 -7.50
CA LYS A 6 -9.09 -4.87 -6.76
C LYS A 6 -7.70 -5.41 -7.10
N LYS A 7 -6.97 -5.90 -6.09
CA LYS A 7 -5.65 -6.57 -6.19
C LYS A 7 -5.43 -7.46 -7.42
N PRO A 8 -6.33 -8.41 -7.78
CA PRO A 8 -6.12 -9.27 -8.95
C PRO A 8 -6.11 -8.51 -10.28
N LYS A 9 -6.73 -7.33 -10.35
CA LYS A 9 -6.75 -6.47 -11.55
C LYS A 9 -5.69 -5.36 -11.51
N LEU A 10 -4.99 -5.20 -10.39
CA LEU A 10 -3.97 -4.18 -10.19
C LEU A 10 -2.79 -4.38 -11.16
N ASP A 11 -2.36 -5.63 -11.37
CA ASP A 11 -1.27 -5.99 -12.29
C ASP A 11 -1.59 -5.57 -13.74
N GLN A 12 -2.82 -5.83 -14.18
CA GLN A 12 -3.30 -5.40 -15.50
C GLN A 12 -3.44 -3.87 -15.60
N HIS A 13 -3.81 -3.18 -14.53
CA HIS A 13 -3.87 -1.72 -14.55
C HIS A 13 -2.47 -1.09 -14.53
N TYR A 14 -1.52 -1.70 -13.83
CA TYR A 14 -0.16 -1.20 -13.75
C TYR A 14 0.51 -1.17 -15.12
N SER A 15 0.25 -2.14 -16.00
CA SER A 15 0.77 -2.14 -17.37
C SER A 15 0.23 -1.00 -18.24
N ARG A 16 -0.78 -0.26 -17.77
CA ARG A 16 -1.35 0.91 -18.45
C ARG A 16 -0.98 2.21 -17.75
N CYS A 17 -1.05 2.23 -16.42
CA CYS A 17 -0.87 3.44 -15.64
C CYS A 17 0.60 3.68 -15.25
N HIS A 18 1.40 2.62 -15.07
CA HIS A 18 2.78 2.67 -14.58
C HIS A 18 2.99 3.57 -13.34
N GLY A 19 1.92 3.77 -12.56
CA GLY A 19 1.90 4.66 -11.43
C GLY A 19 2.17 3.95 -10.10
N ASN A 20 2.29 4.75 -9.05
CA ASN A 20 2.30 4.31 -7.67
C ASN A 20 0.89 3.87 -7.26
N PHE A 21 0.81 2.90 -6.35
CA PHE A 21 -0.46 2.46 -5.78
C PHE A 21 -0.42 2.52 -4.26
N ASP A 22 -1.49 3.03 -3.69
CA ASP A 22 -1.65 3.11 -2.25
C ASP A 22 -2.68 2.08 -1.80
N CYS A 23 -2.32 1.25 -0.82
CA CYS A 23 -3.33 0.43 -0.15
C CYS A 23 -4.21 1.34 0.69
N ILE A 24 -5.51 1.37 0.42
CA ILE A 24 -6.47 2.19 1.16
C ILE A 24 -6.61 1.72 2.63
N ASP A 25 -6.37 0.44 2.89
CA ASP A 25 -6.56 -0.14 4.22
C ASP A 25 -5.43 0.23 5.20
N CYS A 26 -4.18 0.19 4.73
CA CYS A 26 -2.99 0.49 5.52
C CYS A 26 -2.26 1.79 5.14
N SER A 27 -2.73 2.51 4.13
CA SER A 27 -2.10 3.71 3.56
C SER A 27 -0.62 3.50 3.19
N LYS A 28 -0.25 2.27 2.81
CA LYS A 28 1.10 1.97 2.31
C LYS A 28 1.15 2.21 0.80
N SER A 29 2.07 3.08 0.40
CA SER A 29 2.41 3.32 -1.00
C SER A 29 3.33 2.22 -1.51
N PHE A 30 3.07 1.76 -2.72
CA PHE A 30 3.89 0.78 -3.42
C PHE A 30 4.28 1.31 -4.78
N ASN A 31 5.55 1.13 -5.12
CA ASN A 31 6.11 1.64 -6.37
C ASN A 31 6.38 0.53 -7.39
N SER A 32 6.28 -0.74 -6.98
CA SER A 32 6.57 -1.86 -7.86
C SER A 32 5.66 -3.06 -7.61
N PRO A 33 5.37 -3.85 -8.66
CA PRO A 33 4.47 -5.00 -8.57
C PRO A 33 4.92 -6.09 -7.62
N ALA A 34 6.23 -6.18 -7.34
CA ALA A 34 6.74 -7.10 -6.34
C ALA A 34 6.22 -6.77 -4.93
N GLU A 35 6.07 -5.49 -4.59
CA GLU A 35 5.71 -5.09 -3.23
C GLU A 35 4.24 -5.32 -2.90
N TRP A 36 3.32 -4.96 -3.81
CA TRP A 36 1.88 -5.17 -3.55
C TRP A 36 1.42 -6.62 -3.79
N LYS A 37 2.17 -7.41 -4.59
CA LYS A 37 1.90 -8.86 -4.76
C LYS A 37 2.14 -9.63 -3.47
N GLY A 38 3.22 -9.31 -2.74
CA GLY A 38 3.53 -9.90 -1.44
C GLY A 38 2.67 -9.34 -0.30
N HIS A 39 2.01 -8.21 -0.51
CA HIS A 39 1.12 -7.62 0.47
C HIS A 39 -0.20 -8.39 0.53
N THR A 40 -0.29 -9.55 1.16
CA THR A 40 -1.56 -10.30 1.29
C THR A 40 -2.32 -9.98 2.58
N SER A 41 -1.61 -9.51 3.59
CA SER A 41 -2.15 -9.04 4.86
C SER A 41 -1.88 -7.55 5.00
N CYS A 42 -2.94 -6.76 5.16
CA CYS A 42 -2.77 -5.38 5.62
C CYS A 42 -2.40 -5.39 7.10
N ILE A 43 -1.62 -4.38 7.52
CA ILE A 43 -1.26 -4.23 8.93
C ILE A 43 -2.54 -4.20 9.77
N SER A 44 -2.58 -5.03 10.81
CA SER A 44 -3.74 -5.07 11.71
C SER A 44 -3.81 -3.79 12.53
N GLU A 45 -4.98 -3.51 13.10
CA GLU A 45 -5.31 -2.32 13.90
C GLU A 45 -4.22 -1.88 14.90
N ALA A 46 -3.45 -2.85 15.43
CA ALA A 46 -2.31 -2.63 16.32
C ALA A 46 -1.15 -1.78 15.74
N GLU A 47 -0.82 -1.91 14.45
CA GLU A 47 0.28 -1.15 13.83
C GLU A 47 -0.13 0.29 13.48
N LYS A 48 -1.44 0.58 13.34
CA LYS A 48 -1.96 1.96 13.25
C LYS A 48 -1.75 2.72 14.56
N TYR A 49 -1.92 2.07 15.70
CA TYR A 49 -1.75 2.71 17.02
C TYR A 49 -0.29 3.00 17.39
N GLN A 50 0.67 2.18 16.91
CA GLN A 50 2.08 2.34 17.30
C GLN A 50 2.85 3.47 16.58
N LYS A 51 2.28 4.10 15.54
CA LYS A 51 2.92 5.27 14.90
C LYS A 51 2.81 6.57 15.70
N SER A 52 2.04 6.60 16.78
CA SER A 52 2.03 7.74 17.73
C SER A 52 3.25 7.81 18.67
N LEU A 53 4.23 6.89 18.53
CA LEU A 53 5.36 6.78 19.47
C LEU A 53 6.76 6.98 18.85
N TYR A 54 6.90 7.47 17.61
CA TYR A 54 8.22 7.84 17.10
C TYR A 54 8.53 9.33 17.37
N LYS A 55 9.03 9.62 18.57
CA LYS A 55 9.86 10.81 18.82
C LYS A 55 11.27 10.47 18.35
N GLY A 56 11.75 11.13 17.30
CA GLY A 56 13.15 11.02 16.90
C GLY A 56 14.09 11.41 18.06
N PRO A 57 15.29 10.81 18.16
CA PRO A 57 16.25 11.20 19.19
C PRO A 57 16.63 12.68 19.04
N LYS A 58 16.69 13.36 20.20
CA LYS A 58 17.20 14.72 20.35
C LYS A 58 18.68 14.80 19.99
#